data_AF-A5ZT94-F1
#
_entry.id   AF-A5ZT94-F1
#
_cell.length_a   1.000
_cell.length_b   1.000
_cell.length_c   1.000
_cell.angle_alpha   90.00
_cell.angle_beta   90.00
_cell.angle_gamma   90.00
#
_symmetry.space_group_name_H-M   'P 1'
#
loop_
_entity.id
_entity.type
_entity.pdbx_description
1 polymer ?
#
loop_
_entity_poly.entity_id
_entity_poly.type
_entity_poly.pdbx_seq_one_letter_code
_entity_poly.pdbx_strand_id
1 'polypeptide(L)' 'MLKENINSIYEMIDSLSDEELFEPHMRKWADEATKTAVWEVYKFIHINMIAPFGTFRTKIRKWKKIAL' A
#
# COMPACT_ATOMS: atom_id res chain seq x y z
N MET A 1 -0.69 -10.42 13.47
CA MET A 1 -1.67 -9.65 12.67
C MET A 1 -1.03 -8.61 11.73
N LEU A 2 -0.71 -7.36 12.12
CA LEU A 2 -0.16 -6.37 11.15
C LEU A 2 1.23 -6.76 10.60
N LYS A 3 2.10 -7.30 11.46
CA LYS A 3 3.44 -7.78 11.06
C LYS A 3 3.35 -8.94 10.05
N GLU A 4 2.38 -9.84 10.23
CA GLU A 4 2.14 -10.94 9.29
C GLU A 4 1.64 -10.41 7.95
N ASN A 5 0.70 -9.44 7.95
CA ASN A 5 0.22 -8.82 6.72
C ASN A 5 1.36 -8.13 5.94
N ILE A 6 2.33 -7.51 6.63
CA ILE A 6 3.52 -6.93 5.98
C ILE A 6 4.33 -8.02 5.28
N ASN A 7 4.56 -9.16 5.92
CA ASN A 7 5.29 -10.27 5.31
C ASN A 7 4.55 -10.83 4.09
N SER A 8 3.24 -11.02 4.18
CA SER A 8 2.43 -11.48 3.04
C SER A 8 2.44 -10.48 1.88
N ILE A 9 2.54 -9.17 2.16
CA ILE A 9 2.70 -8.15 1.10
C ILE A 9 4.09 -8.24 0.46
N TYR A 10 5.15 -8.53 1.20
CA TYR A 10 6.47 -8.79 0.61
C TYR A 10 6.44 -10.01 -0.30
N GLU A 11 5.88 -11.12 0.16
CA GLU A 11 5.71 -12.34 -0.65
C GLU A 11 4.86 -12.08 -1.91
N MET A 12 3.81 -11.26 -1.78
CA MET A 12 2.99 -10.84 -2.93
C MET A 12 3.82 -10.05 -3.94
N ILE A 13 4.62 -9.07 -3.50
CA ILE A 13 5.47 -8.25 -4.38
C ILE A 13 6.49 -9.12 -5.11
N ASP A 14 7.16 -10.04 -4.40
CA ASP A 14 8.16 -10.93 -4.99
C ASP A 14 7.56 -11.93 -5.99
N SER A 15 6.25 -12.21 -5.88
CA SER A 15 5.52 -13.09 -6.80
C SER A 15 5.05 -12.41 -8.10
N LEU A 16 5.05 -11.06 -8.16
CA LEU A 16 4.62 -10.29 -9.32
C LEU A 16 5.81 -10.01 -10.24
N SER A 17 5.56 -10.00 -11.56
CA SER A 17 6.55 -9.47 -12.50
C SER A 17 6.65 -7.94 -12.41
N ASP A 18 7.74 -7.38 -12.90
CA ASP A 18 7.90 -5.92 -13.00
C ASP A 18 6.76 -5.30 -13.81
N GLU A 19 6.35 -5.95 -14.91
CA GLU A 19 5.21 -5.50 -15.72
C GLU A 19 3.93 -5.49 -14.89
N GLU A 20 3.62 -6.59 -14.20
CA GLU A 20 2.41 -6.69 -13.37
C GLU A 20 2.36 -5.66 -12.24
N LEU A 21 3.52 -5.25 -11.74
CA LEU A 21 3.64 -4.31 -10.62
C LEU A 21 3.62 -2.84 -11.07
N PHE A 22 4.28 -2.53 -12.19
CA PHE A 22 4.59 -1.17 -12.62
C PHE A 22 3.85 -0.69 -13.87
N GLU A 23 3.22 -1.57 -14.64
CA GLU A 23 2.41 -1.20 -15.81
C GLU A 23 0.90 -1.19 -15.50
N PRO A 24 0.12 -0.36 -16.21
CA PRO A 24 -1.33 -0.31 -16.05
C PRO A 24 -2.01 -1.55 -16.65
N HIS A 25 -3.26 -1.80 -16.25
CA HIS A 25 -4.12 -2.85 -16.83
C HIS A 25 -3.67 -4.30 -16.63
N MET A 26 -2.70 -4.53 -15.73
CA MET A 26 -2.19 -5.87 -15.45
C MET A 26 -3.05 -6.66 -14.45
N ARG A 27 -3.87 -5.97 -13.66
CA ARG A 27 -4.77 -6.58 -12.68
C ARG A 27 -6.15 -5.95 -12.75
N LYS A 28 -7.18 -6.79 -12.99
CA LYS A 28 -8.58 -6.36 -13.06
C LYS A 28 -9.03 -5.56 -11.82
N TRP A 29 -8.63 -6.00 -10.64
CA TRP A 29 -8.99 -5.31 -9.40
C TRP A 29 -8.39 -3.91 -9.30
N ALA A 30 -7.23 -3.67 -9.91
CA ALA A 30 -6.58 -2.35 -9.93
C ALA A 30 -7.34 -1.40 -10.86
N ASP A 31 -7.77 -1.90 -12.03
CA ASP A 31 -8.57 -1.13 -12.98
C ASP A 31 -9.97 -0.80 -12.44
N GLU A 32 -10.61 -1.75 -11.76
CA GLU A 32 -11.95 -1.59 -11.21
C GLU A 32 -11.97 -0.73 -9.93
N ALA A 33 -10.83 -0.56 -9.25
CA ALA A 33 -10.75 0.21 -8.01
C ALA A 33 -10.90 1.72 -8.22
N THR A 34 -10.67 2.22 -9.44
CA THR A 34 -10.74 3.65 -9.77
C THR A 34 -11.70 3.90 -10.93
N LYS A 35 -12.64 4.84 -10.76
CA LYS A 35 -13.69 5.10 -11.78
C LYS A 35 -13.18 5.77 -13.05
N THR A 36 -12.08 6.51 -12.95
CA THR A 36 -11.60 7.40 -14.04
C THR A 36 -10.08 7.39 -14.20
N ALA A 37 -9.32 7.32 -13.11
CA ALA A 37 -7.87 7.20 -13.16
C ALA A 37 -7.47 5.74 -13.40
N VAL A 38 -6.38 5.52 -14.13
CA VAL A 38 -5.76 4.19 -14.27
C VAL A 38 -4.53 4.15 -13.39
N TRP A 39 -4.51 3.22 -12.44
CA TRP A 39 -3.42 3.06 -11.48
C TRP A 39 -2.84 1.67 -11.58
N GLU A 40 -1.51 1.61 -11.55
CA GLU A 40 -0.74 0.37 -11.51
C GLU A 40 -0.73 -0.18 -10.07
N VAL A 41 -0.43 -1.47 -9.93
CA VAL A 41 -0.55 -2.18 -8.64
C VAL A 41 0.29 -1.52 -7.53
N TYR A 42 1.49 -1.05 -7.85
CA TYR A 42 2.38 -0.43 -6.84
C TYR A 42 1.75 0.81 -6.18
N LYS A 43 0.90 1.58 -6.89
CA LYS A 43 0.23 2.76 -6.32
C LYS A 43 -0.71 2.35 -5.20
N PHE A 44 -1.49 1.28 -5.39
CA PHE A 44 -2.39 0.76 -4.36
C PHE A 44 -1.63 0.23 -3.14
N ILE A 45 -0.49 -0.44 -3.34
CA ILE A 45 0.39 -0.87 -2.24
C ILE A 45 0.91 0.35 -1.48
N HIS A 46 1.40 1.37 -2.19
CA HIS A 46 1.95 2.59 -1.60
C HIS A 46 0.93 3.33 -0.73
N ILE A 47 -0.29 3.56 -1.24
CA ILE A 47 -1.31 4.34 -0.54
C ILE A 47 -1.92 3.61 0.66
N ASN A 48 -1.86 2.29 0.72
CA ASN A 48 -2.37 1.50 1.84
C ASN A 48 -1.30 1.15 2.90
N MET A 49 -0.01 1.32 2.57
CA MET A 49 1.10 0.96 3.46
C MET A 49 1.97 2.16 3.80
N ILE A 50 2.76 2.62 2.83
CA ILE A 50 3.84 3.60 3.05
C ILE A 50 3.26 4.96 3.49
N ALA A 51 2.25 5.45 2.76
CA ALA A 51 1.60 6.72 3.07
C ALA A 51 0.94 6.74 4.47
N PRO A 52 0.07 5.76 4.83
CA PRO A 52 -0.54 5.75 6.15
C PRO A 52 0.48 5.54 7.26
N PHE A 53 1.51 4.70 7.10
CA PHE A 53 2.52 4.54 8.14
C PHE A 53 3.25 5.85 8.47
N GLY A 54 3.53 6.70 7.48
CA GLY A 54 4.05 8.05 7.73
C GLY A 54 3.09 8.94 8.52
N THR A 55 1.82 9.01 8.08
CA THR A 55 0.82 9.90 8.70
C THR A 55 0.42 9.43 10.11
N PHE A 56 0.16 8.13 10.29
CA PHE A 56 -0.17 7.54 11.59
C PHE A 56 1.01 7.60 12.55
N ARG A 57 2.27 7.47 12.07
CA ARG A 57 3.46 7.68 12.91
C ARG A 57 3.50 9.09 13.49
N THR A 58 3.16 10.10 12.72
CA THR A 58 3.09 11.49 13.23
C THR A 58 1.97 11.64 14.26
N LYS A 59 0.78 11.07 13.99
CA LYS A 59 -0.35 11.09 14.94
C LYS A 59 -0.01 10.41 16.26
N ILE A 60 0.57 9.22 16.24
CA ILE A 60 0.92 8.49 17.48
C ILE A 60 2.02 9.21 18.26
N ARG A 61 3.01 9.82 17.59
CA ARG A 61 4.03 10.64 18.26
C ARG A 61 3.42 11.85 18.98
N LYS A 62 2.49 12.55 18.32
CA LYS A 62 1.76 13.68 18.94
C LYS A 62 0.95 13.20 20.14
N TRP A 63 0.23 12.09 20.01
CA TRP A 63 -0.55 11.51 21.10
C TRP A 63 0.35 11.15 22.30
N LYS A 64 1.46 10.44 22.05
CA LYS A 64 2.42 10.07 23.10
C LYS A 64 2.96 11.30 23.84
N LYS A 65 3.28 12.40 23.14
CA LYS A 65 3.79 13.63 23.78
C LYS A 65 2.76 14.31 24.70
N ILE A 66 1.47 14.14 24.44
CA ILE A 66 0.39 14.81 25.17
C ILE A 66 -0.14 13.94 26.31
N ALA A 67 -0.19 12.62 26.10
CA ALA A 67 -0.86 11.68 27.00
C ALA A 67 0.09 10.81 27.85
N LEU A 68 1.39 10.79 27.53
CA LEU A 68 2.44 10.08 28.27
C LEU A 68 3.58 11.04 28.62
#